data_AF-A0A520YNL2-F1
#
_entry.id   AF-A0A520YNL2-F1
#
_cell.length_a   1.000
_cell.length_b   1.000
_cell.length_c   1.000
_cell.angle_alpha   90.00
_cell.angle_beta   90.00
_cell.angle_gamma   90.00
#
_symmetry.space_group_name_H-M   'P 1'
#
loop_
_entity.id
_entity.type
_entity.pdbx_description
1 polymer ?
#
loop_
_entity_poly.entity_id
_entity_poly.type
_entity_poly.pdbx_seq_one_letter_code
_entity_poly.pdbx_strand_id
1 'polypeptide(L)'
;MNQLDKNKHGFTLVEVMIAIGIMTVGSLGILAMHQGVNQANRAALEMNTAVAITERWVERVERDALSWTEQGLNSSSLAATYHLSGLAGTPSATQWFKPTPPVGESYDFDYFGNDLVPANPNPQKYCTNLRLSWLRQGSSARVDIRTFWYREGYMPGGATHPDWVSSGAFRGADCEAATADGWGLNTATLPPNIDVVFASTVVTWLRRE
;
A
#
# COMPACT_ATOMS: atom_id res chain seq x y z
N MET A 1 -58.20 40.41 31.24
CA MET A 1 -57.66 39.22 30.52
C MET A 1 -56.47 39.71 29.72
N ASN A 2 -55.28 39.20 30.05
CA ASN A 2 -53.97 39.82 29.86
C ASN A 2 -53.62 40.17 28.40
N GLN A 3 -53.24 41.44 28.17
CA GLN A 3 -52.43 41.85 27.03
C GLN A 3 -51.04 41.23 27.17
N LEU A 4 -50.74 40.24 26.33
CA LEU A 4 -49.37 39.86 26.02
C LEU A 4 -48.90 40.79 24.90
N ASP A 5 -48.46 42.00 25.24
CA ASP A 5 -47.68 42.81 24.31
C ASP A 5 -46.31 42.13 24.13
N LYS A 6 -46.28 41.32 23.09
CA LYS A 6 -45.06 40.65 22.61
C LYS A 6 -44.18 41.74 22.01
N ASN A 7 -43.25 42.28 22.79
CA ASN A 7 -42.19 43.18 22.32
C ASN A 7 -41.49 42.55 21.10
N LYS A 8 -41.91 42.98 19.90
CA LYS A 8 -41.24 42.65 18.64
C LYS A 8 -40.06 43.60 18.48
N HIS A 9 -38.96 43.31 19.17
CA HIS A 9 -37.70 43.96 18.84
C HIS A 9 -37.23 43.41 17.49
N GLY A 10 -37.22 44.27 16.47
CA GLY A 10 -36.61 43.95 15.18
C GLY A 10 -35.09 43.97 15.30
N PHE A 11 -34.41 43.07 14.59
CA PHE A 11 -32.95 43.04 14.54
C PHE A 11 -32.41 44.30 13.86
N THR A 12 -31.34 44.87 14.43
CA THR A 12 -30.66 46.01 13.78
C THR A 12 -29.81 45.51 12.62
N LEU A 13 -29.62 46.34 11.59
CA LEU A 13 -28.80 45.98 10.42
C LEU A 13 -27.37 45.58 10.83
N VAL A 14 -26.81 46.25 11.85
CA VAL A 14 -25.49 45.95 12.40
C VAL A 14 -25.43 44.54 13.01
N GLU A 15 -26.47 44.13 13.74
CA GLU A 15 -26.57 42.80 14.35
C GLU A 15 -26.60 41.68 13.29
N VAL A 16 -27.34 41.90 12.21
CA VAL A 16 -27.39 40.96 11.08
C VAL A 16 -26.04 40.86 10.37
N MET A 17 -25.35 42.00 10.16
CA MET A 17 -24.02 41.99 9.54
C MET A 17 -22.98 41.27 10.39
N ILE A 18 -23.00 41.47 11.72
CA ILE A 18 -22.10 40.76 12.65
C ILE A 18 -22.40 39.26 12.62
N ALA A 19 -23.68 38.87 12.63
CA ALA A 19 -24.07 37.46 12.57
C ALA A 19 -23.60 36.78 11.28
N ILE A 20 -23.75 37.44 10.13
CA ILE A 20 -23.26 36.94 8.84
C ILE A 20 -21.73 36.83 8.84
N GLY A 21 -21.02 37.79 9.42
CA GLY A 21 -19.57 37.75 9.54
C GLY A 21 -19.07 36.56 10.36
N ILE A 22 -19.65 36.34 11.53
CA ILE A 22 -19.32 35.19 12.40
C ILE A 22 -19.68 33.87 11.71
N MET A 23 -20.85 33.79 11.07
CA MET A 23 -21.28 32.60 10.34
C MET A 23 -20.30 32.27 9.20
N THR A 24 -19.87 33.27 8.43
CA THR A 24 -18.95 33.08 7.31
C THR A 24 -17.59 32.55 7.77
N VAL A 25 -17.01 33.14 8.81
CA VAL A 25 -15.73 32.67 9.39
C VAL A 25 -15.88 31.27 9.97
N GLY A 26 -16.99 30.99 10.67
CA GLY A 26 -17.31 29.67 11.21
C GLY A 26 -17.43 28.61 10.10
N SER A 27 -18.14 28.90 9.02
CA SER A 27 -18.28 27.99 7.88
C SER A 27 -16.94 27.70 7.19
N LEU A 28 -16.08 28.70 7.01
CA LEU A 28 -14.74 28.48 6.44
C LEU A 28 -13.87 27.59 7.34
N GLY A 29 -13.93 27.79 8.66
CA GLY A 29 -13.23 26.93 9.62
C GLY A 29 -13.68 25.47 9.53
N ILE A 30 -14.99 25.22 9.44
CA ILE A 30 -15.55 23.87 9.32
C ILE A 30 -15.15 23.22 7.99
N LEU A 31 -15.19 23.97 6.88
CA LEU A 31 -14.80 23.45 5.57
C LEU A 31 -13.32 23.03 5.53
N ALA A 32 -12.43 23.83 6.12
CA ALA A 32 -11.02 23.49 6.24
C ALA A 32 -10.82 22.20 7.07
N MET A 33 -11.55 22.05 8.18
CA MET A 33 -11.49 20.82 9.00
C MET A 33 -12.03 19.61 8.23
N HIS A 34 -13.12 19.74 7.49
CA HIS A 34 -13.67 18.65 6.67
C HIS A 34 -12.69 18.17 5.60
N GLN A 35 -11.95 19.10 4.97
CA GLN A 35 -10.91 18.73 4.00
C GLN A 35 -9.77 17.94 4.65
N GLY A 36 -9.27 18.41 5.80
CA GLY A 36 -8.21 17.72 6.54
C GLY A 36 -8.63 16.32 7.00
N VAL A 37 -9.84 16.19 7.57
CA VAL A 37 -10.38 14.89 8.01
C VAL A 37 -10.57 13.94 6.83
N ASN A 38 -11.08 14.41 5.69
CA ASN A 38 -11.24 13.56 4.51
C ASN A 38 -9.90 13.06 3.96
N GLN A 39 -8.87 13.89 3.95
CA GLN A 39 -7.52 13.48 3.53
C GLN A 39 -6.92 12.46 4.50
N ALA A 40 -7.04 12.69 5.81
CA ALA A 40 -6.56 11.77 6.83
C ALA A 40 -7.27 10.41 6.75
N ASN A 41 -8.59 10.39 6.58
CA ASN A 41 -9.36 9.16 6.43
C ASN A 41 -8.97 8.36 5.19
N ARG A 42 -8.70 9.03 4.06
CA ARG A 42 -8.21 8.36 2.84
C ARG A 42 -6.83 7.74 3.05
N ALA A 43 -5.89 8.50 3.62
CA ALA A 43 -4.56 7.98 3.92
C ALA A 43 -4.60 6.79 4.90
N ALA A 44 -5.46 6.84 5.92
CA ALA A 44 -5.66 5.75 6.85
C ALA A 44 -6.26 4.51 6.17
N LEU A 45 -7.25 4.70 5.28
CA LEU A 45 -7.81 3.60 4.49
C LEU A 45 -6.74 2.95 3.60
N GLU A 46 -5.95 3.77 2.89
CA GLU A 46 -4.89 3.25 2.02
C GLU A 46 -3.84 2.45 2.79
N MET A 47 -3.43 2.95 3.96
CA MET A 47 -2.50 2.25 4.85
C MET A 47 -3.09 0.92 5.35
N ASN A 48 -4.35 0.91 5.80
CA ASN A 48 -5.01 -0.31 6.28
C ASN A 48 -5.12 -1.36 5.17
N THR A 49 -5.47 -0.94 3.95
CA THR A 49 -5.52 -1.85 2.79
C THR A 49 -4.13 -2.39 2.46
N ALA A 50 -3.08 -1.57 2.48
CA ALA A 50 -1.71 -2.01 2.24
C ALA A 50 -1.22 -3.03 3.28
N VAL A 51 -1.58 -2.84 4.56
CA VAL A 51 -1.28 -3.81 5.62
C VAL A 51 -2.01 -5.12 5.37
N ALA A 52 -3.32 -5.10 5.06
CA ALA A 52 -4.09 -6.30 4.77
C ALA A 52 -3.55 -7.08 3.54
N ILE A 53 -3.11 -6.36 2.50
CA ILE A 53 -2.44 -6.96 1.33
C ILE A 53 -1.14 -7.65 1.76
N THR A 54 -0.36 -6.99 2.60
CA THR A 54 0.93 -7.50 3.07
C THR A 54 0.74 -8.76 3.93
N GLU A 55 -0.25 -8.78 4.82
CA GLU A 55 -0.62 -9.95 5.61
C GLU A 55 -1.07 -11.11 4.71
N ARG A 56 -1.89 -10.84 3.69
CA ARG A 56 -2.27 -11.85 2.69
C ARG A 56 -1.04 -12.45 1.99
N TRP A 57 -0.03 -11.64 1.68
CA TRP A 57 1.21 -12.12 1.09
C TRP A 57 2.04 -12.97 2.05
N VAL A 58 2.05 -12.66 3.35
CA VAL A 58 2.64 -13.53 4.37
C VAL A 58 1.96 -14.90 4.36
N GLU A 59 0.63 -14.93 4.38
CA GLU A 59 -0.15 -16.18 4.35
C GLU A 59 0.11 -17.00 3.08
N ARG A 60 0.22 -16.34 1.91
CA ARG A 60 0.55 -16.99 0.63
C ARG A 60 1.94 -17.64 0.66
N VAL A 61 2.92 -16.93 1.20
CA VAL A 61 4.30 -17.43 1.34
C VAL A 61 4.35 -18.60 2.32
N GLU A 62 3.63 -18.52 3.45
CA GLU A 62 3.56 -19.61 4.42
C GLU A 62 2.88 -20.85 3.84
N ARG A 63 1.80 -20.66 3.09
CA ARG A 63 1.10 -21.75 2.38
C ARG A 63 2.01 -22.38 1.32
N ASP A 64 2.76 -21.58 0.57
CA ASP A 64 3.73 -22.07 -0.41
C ASP A 64 4.87 -22.85 0.24
N ALA A 65 5.33 -22.41 1.43
CA ALA A 65 6.33 -23.13 2.21
C ALA A 65 5.89 -24.54 2.64
N LEU A 66 4.58 -24.80 2.76
CA LEU A 66 4.08 -26.16 3.05
C LEU A 66 4.37 -27.17 1.92
N SER A 67 4.64 -26.69 0.70
CA SER A 67 5.05 -27.52 -0.43
C SER A 67 6.55 -27.86 -0.41
N TRP A 68 7.35 -27.15 0.39
CA TRP A 68 8.78 -27.39 0.56
C TRP A 68 9.04 -28.50 1.58
N THR A 69 9.06 -29.74 1.09
CA THR A 69 9.12 -30.96 1.93
C THR A 69 10.52 -31.56 2.07
N GLU A 70 11.50 -31.08 1.31
CA GLU A 70 12.86 -31.64 1.30
C GLU A 70 13.92 -30.58 1.62
N GLN A 71 14.80 -30.91 2.55
CA GLN A 71 15.96 -30.11 2.87
C GLN A 71 16.98 -30.14 1.73
N GLY A 72 17.55 -28.98 1.41
CA GLY A 72 18.63 -28.86 0.43
C GLY A 72 18.52 -27.60 -0.40
N LEU A 73 19.67 -27.11 -0.88
CA LEU A 73 19.71 -25.96 -1.79
C LEU A 73 19.13 -26.29 -3.18
N ASN A 74 19.23 -27.55 -3.60
CA ASN A 74 18.79 -28.02 -4.92
C ASN A 74 17.62 -29.01 -4.81
N SER A 75 16.76 -28.87 -3.79
CA SER A 75 15.63 -29.78 -3.65
C SER A 75 14.56 -29.50 -4.72
N SER A 76 13.98 -30.56 -5.26
CA SER A 76 12.92 -30.47 -6.28
C SER A 76 11.67 -29.82 -5.70
N SER A 77 11.37 -30.08 -4.42
CA SER A 77 10.25 -29.45 -3.70
C SER A 77 10.41 -27.94 -3.56
N LEU A 78 11.62 -27.42 -3.30
CA LEU A 78 11.86 -25.98 -3.25
C LEU A 78 11.70 -25.35 -4.64
N ALA A 79 12.25 -25.98 -5.68
CA ALA A 79 12.14 -25.48 -7.05
C ALA A 79 10.69 -25.48 -7.58
N ALA A 80 9.82 -26.35 -7.04
CA ALA A 80 8.41 -26.44 -7.40
C ALA A 80 7.52 -25.40 -6.70
N THR A 81 8.04 -24.66 -5.71
CA THR A 81 7.30 -23.60 -5.01
C THR A 81 7.09 -22.37 -5.90
N TYR A 82 5.99 -21.65 -5.71
CA TYR A 82 5.66 -20.50 -6.55
C TYR A 82 6.43 -19.23 -6.15
N HIS A 83 6.67 -19.04 -4.86
CA HIS A 83 7.26 -17.82 -4.31
C HIS A 83 8.68 -18.05 -3.80
N LEU A 84 9.02 -19.26 -3.35
CA LEU A 84 10.33 -19.57 -2.78
C LEU A 84 11.36 -20.12 -3.78
N SER A 85 10.93 -20.45 -5.02
CA SER A 85 11.78 -21.08 -6.04
C SER A 85 13.01 -20.26 -6.42
N GLY A 86 12.99 -18.94 -6.21
CA GLY A 86 14.16 -18.08 -6.41
C GLY A 86 15.38 -18.41 -5.53
N LEU A 87 15.18 -19.16 -4.44
CA LEU A 87 16.25 -19.67 -3.57
C LEU A 87 16.83 -21.01 -4.04
N ALA A 88 16.17 -21.70 -4.97
CA ALA A 88 16.66 -22.98 -5.48
C ALA A 88 17.96 -22.77 -6.26
N GLY A 89 19.01 -23.49 -5.88
CA GLY A 89 20.33 -23.41 -6.51
C GLY A 89 21.14 -22.14 -6.21
N THR A 90 20.62 -21.22 -5.39
CA THR A 90 21.31 -19.97 -5.06
C THR A 90 21.60 -19.89 -3.55
N PRO A 91 22.88 -19.77 -3.14
CA PRO A 91 23.23 -19.65 -1.71
C PRO A 91 23.09 -18.21 -1.18
N SER A 92 22.87 -17.24 -2.07
CA SER A 92 22.80 -15.82 -1.77
C SER A 92 21.36 -15.33 -1.65
N ALA A 93 21.17 -14.18 -1.00
CA ALA A 93 19.89 -13.50 -1.01
C ALA A 93 19.51 -13.08 -2.44
N THR A 94 18.23 -13.13 -2.77
CA THR A 94 17.73 -12.58 -4.03
C THR A 94 17.76 -11.05 -3.96
N GLN A 95 17.73 -10.42 -5.11
CA GLN A 95 17.28 -9.02 -5.21
C GLN A 95 15.76 -8.97 -4.98
N TRP A 96 15.21 -7.76 -4.85
CA TRP A 96 13.77 -7.61 -4.91
C TRP A 96 13.28 -8.07 -6.28
N PHE A 97 12.20 -8.84 -6.28
CA PHE A 97 11.55 -9.31 -7.51
C PHE A 97 10.04 -9.25 -7.37
N LYS A 98 9.37 -9.22 -8.53
CA LYS A 98 7.94 -9.34 -8.63
C LYS A 98 7.54 -10.82 -8.57
N PRO A 99 6.70 -11.25 -7.62
CA PRO A 99 6.33 -12.66 -7.53
C PRO A 99 5.52 -13.10 -8.76
N THR A 100 5.65 -14.37 -9.13
CA THR A 100 4.86 -15.02 -10.19
C THR A 100 3.84 -15.98 -9.57
N PRO A 101 2.70 -15.47 -9.08
CA PRO A 101 1.71 -16.29 -8.40
C PRO A 101 0.97 -17.26 -9.34
N PRO A 102 0.37 -18.33 -8.80
CA PRO A 102 -0.54 -19.20 -9.54
C PRO A 102 -1.85 -18.47 -9.93
N VAL A 103 -2.65 -19.11 -10.78
CA VAL A 103 -3.94 -18.57 -11.23
C VAL A 103 -4.85 -18.24 -10.04
N GLY A 104 -5.40 -17.02 -10.02
CA GLY A 104 -6.30 -16.54 -8.97
C GLY A 104 -5.62 -15.66 -7.92
N GLU A 105 -4.30 -15.51 -7.97
CA GLU A 105 -3.53 -14.61 -7.14
C GLU A 105 -2.75 -13.63 -8.01
N SER A 106 -2.53 -12.41 -7.51
CA SER A 106 -1.74 -11.42 -8.22
C SER A 106 -0.83 -10.61 -7.29
N TYR A 107 0.20 -10.02 -7.91
CA TYR A 107 1.15 -9.08 -7.30
C TYR A 107 0.65 -7.63 -7.30
N ASP A 108 -0.43 -7.37 -8.03
CA ASP A 108 -1.07 -6.08 -8.15
C ASP A 108 -2.49 -6.08 -7.59
N PHE A 109 -2.86 -4.97 -6.97
CA PHE A 109 -4.14 -4.84 -6.28
C PHE A 109 -4.86 -3.55 -6.65
N ASP A 110 -6.19 -3.64 -6.64
CA ASP A 110 -7.07 -2.48 -6.78
C ASP A 110 -7.09 -1.62 -5.51
N TYR A 111 -7.84 -0.52 -5.53
CA TYR A 111 -7.98 0.37 -4.39
C TYR A 111 -8.53 -0.31 -3.12
N PHE A 112 -9.30 -1.39 -3.28
CA PHE A 112 -9.92 -2.14 -2.19
C PHE A 112 -9.08 -3.33 -1.72
N GLY A 113 -7.93 -3.59 -2.34
CA GLY A 113 -7.06 -4.72 -2.02
C GLY A 113 -7.50 -6.05 -2.64
N ASN A 114 -8.30 -6.03 -3.70
CA ASN A 114 -8.59 -7.22 -4.50
C ASN A 114 -7.46 -7.45 -5.51
N ASP A 115 -7.12 -8.72 -5.73
CA ASP A 115 -6.15 -9.12 -6.75
C ASP A 115 -6.65 -8.69 -8.14
N LEU A 116 -5.77 -8.06 -8.92
CA LEU A 116 -6.07 -7.70 -10.29
C LEU A 116 -5.73 -8.88 -11.22
N VAL A 117 -6.62 -9.16 -12.16
CA VAL A 117 -6.36 -10.17 -13.19
C VAL A 117 -5.45 -9.55 -14.25
N PRO A 118 -4.44 -10.27 -14.78
CA PRO A 118 -3.66 -9.78 -15.90
C PRO A 118 -4.57 -9.36 -17.06
N ALA A 119 -4.33 -8.14 -17.59
CA ALA A 119 -5.17 -7.42 -18.57
C ALA A 119 -6.41 -6.67 -18.02
N ASN A 120 -6.53 -6.45 -16.72
CA ASN A 120 -7.58 -5.58 -16.17
C ASN A 120 -7.33 -4.10 -16.57
N PRO A 121 -8.32 -3.39 -17.16
CA PRO A 121 -8.21 -1.95 -17.45
C PRO A 121 -8.18 -1.06 -16.20
N ASN A 122 -8.34 -1.64 -15.00
CA ASN A 122 -8.33 -0.88 -13.77
C ASN A 122 -6.94 -0.33 -13.44
N PRO A 123 -6.87 0.89 -12.87
CA PRO A 123 -5.62 1.45 -12.39
C PRO A 123 -5.10 0.64 -11.19
N GLN A 124 -4.03 -0.12 -11.40
CA GLN A 124 -3.19 -0.67 -10.34
C GLN A 124 -2.92 0.39 -9.26
N LYS A 125 -3.30 0.09 -8.02
CA LYS A 125 -3.13 0.99 -6.87
C LYS A 125 -1.99 0.55 -5.98
N TYR A 126 -1.94 -0.74 -5.64
CA TYR A 126 -0.86 -1.32 -4.83
C TYR A 126 -0.08 -2.34 -5.64
N CYS A 127 1.21 -2.43 -5.30
CA CYS A 127 2.15 -3.40 -5.84
C CYS A 127 2.89 -4.09 -4.71
N THR A 128 3.14 -5.39 -4.86
CA THR A 128 3.95 -6.15 -3.90
C THR A 128 5.19 -6.74 -4.56
N ASN A 129 6.32 -6.61 -3.87
CA ASN A 129 7.59 -7.21 -4.23
C ASN A 129 8.09 -8.09 -3.08
N LEU A 130 8.81 -9.15 -3.45
CA LEU A 130 9.41 -10.09 -2.51
C LEU A 130 10.93 -10.06 -2.60
N ARG A 131 11.58 -10.36 -1.48
CA ARG A 131 13.01 -10.63 -1.41
C ARG A 131 13.25 -11.80 -0.48
N LEU A 132 14.05 -12.75 -0.93
CA LEU A 132 14.33 -13.97 -0.20
C LEU A 132 15.78 -13.96 0.28
N SER A 133 16.02 -14.48 1.48
CA SER A 133 17.37 -14.67 2.01
C SER A 133 17.44 -15.93 2.87
N TRP A 134 18.55 -16.65 2.77
CA TRP A 134 18.78 -17.81 3.63
C TRP A 134 19.12 -17.37 5.05
N LEU A 135 18.39 -17.90 6.05
CA LEU A 135 18.83 -17.88 7.45
C LEU A 135 19.75 -19.08 7.72
N ARG A 136 19.34 -20.24 7.20
CA ARG A 136 20.14 -21.46 7.17
C ARG A 136 19.99 -22.09 5.80
N GLN A 137 21.08 -22.13 5.04
CA GLN A 137 21.10 -22.65 3.67
C GLN A 137 20.44 -24.02 3.56
N GLY A 138 19.48 -24.14 2.65
CA GLY A 138 18.72 -25.37 2.38
C GLY A 138 17.74 -25.77 3.47
N SER A 139 17.56 -25.00 4.54
CA SER A 139 16.67 -25.34 5.66
C SER A 139 15.68 -24.24 6.02
N SER A 140 16.11 -22.99 6.11
CA SER A 140 15.23 -21.91 6.57
C SER A 140 15.54 -20.63 5.84
N ALA A 141 14.50 -19.94 5.40
CA ALA A 141 14.58 -18.73 4.62
C ALA A 141 13.77 -17.62 5.29
N ARG A 142 14.29 -16.41 5.21
CA ARG A 142 13.56 -15.18 5.51
C ARG A 142 12.99 -14.64 4.21
N VAL A 143 11.73 -14.26 4.24
CA VAL A 143 11.02 -13.61 3.14
C VAL A 143 10.66 -12.20 3.58
N ASP A 144 11.29 -11.22 2.94
CA ASP A 144 10.94 -9.81 3.07
C ASP A 144 9.90 -9.46 2.01
N ILE A 145 8.85 -8.78 2.44
CA ILE A 145 7.71 -8.37 1.63
C ILE A 145 7.65 -6.85 1.70
N ARG A 146 7.49 -6.19 0.54
CA ARG A 146 7.16 -4.77 0.50
C ARG A 146 5.92 -4.55 -0.34
N THR A 147 4.96 -3.83 0.22
CA THR A 147 3.76 -3.39 -0.49
C THR A 147 3.82 -1.88 -0.60
N PHE A 148 3.78 -1.35 -1.81
CA PHE A 148 3.95 0.08 -2.07
C PHE A 148 2.84 0.60 -2.98
N TRP A 149 2.48 1.87 -2.80
CA TRP A 149 1.42 2.51 -3.56
C TRP A 149 1.70 3.98 -3.80
N TYR A 150 1.11 4.49 -4.88
CA TYR A 150 1.15 5.89 -5.21
C TYR A 150 0.11 6.68 -4.41
N ARG A 151 0.54 7.76 -3.74
CA ARG A 151 -0.35 8.69 -3.04
C ARG A 151 -0.98 9.65 -4.04
N GLU A 152 -2.24 9.42 -4.37
CA GLU A 152 -3.00 10.30 -5.27
C GLU A 152 -3.37 11.58 -4.52
N GLY A 153 -2.72 12.70 -4.87
CA GLY A 153 -2.96 13.99 -4.21
C GLY A 153 -1.77 14.94 -4.24
N TYR A 154 -0.57 14.46 -4.57
CA TYR A 154 0.57 15.31 -4.90
C TYR A 154 0.44 15.87 -6.34
N MET A 155 -0.53 16.78 -6.49
CA MET A 155 -0.81 17.70 -7.61
C MET A 155 -1.32 17.15 -8.96
N PRO A 156 -2.32 17.83 -9.58
CA PRO A 156 -2.65 17.66 -10.99
C PRO A 156 -1.62 18.44 -11.83
N GLY A 157 -0.77 17.73 -12.61
CA GLY A 157 0.21 18.39 -13.48
C GLY A 157 1.49 17.59 -13.79
N GLY A 158 1.70 16.44 -13.13
CA GLY A 158 2.90 15.62 -13.31
C GLY A 158 3.92 15.82 -12.19
N ALA A 159 5.01 15.06 -12.25
CA ALA A 159 6.11 15.15 -11.29
C ALA A 159 6.80 16.53 -11.42
N THR A 160 6.48 17.45 -10.52
CA THR A 160 7.09 18.80 -10.48
C THR A 160 8.45 18.81 -9.76
N HIS A 161 8.81 17.70 -9.13
CA HIS A 161 10.10 17.49 -8.47
C HIS A 161 10.83 16.30 -9.12
N PRO A 162 12.16 16.37 -9.32
CA PRO A 162 12.94 15.28 -9.93
C PRO A 162 12.83 13.95 -9.18
N ASP A 163 12.59 14.00 -7.87
CA ASP A 163 12.46 12.80 -7.02
C ASP A 163 11.03 12.23 -6.96
N TRP A 164 10.07 12.81 -7.70
CA TRP A 164 8.68 12.32 -7.70
C TRP A 164 8.44 11.32 -8.83
N VAL A 165 7.76 10.24 -8.48
CA VAL A 165 7.30 9.26 -9.48
C VAL A 165 6.01 9.75 -10.14
N SER A 166 5.95 9.76 -11.48
CA SER A 166 4.70 10.11 -12.16
C SER A 166 3.69 8.96 -12.07
N SER A 167 2.38 9.26 -12.04
CA SER A 167 1.34 8.23 -12.02
C SER A 167 1.41 7.29 -13.22
N GLY A 168 1.78 7.80 -14.40
CA GLY A 168 2.02 6.99 -15.60
C GLY A 168 3.23 6.07 -15.46
N ALA A 169 4.33 6.55 -14.85
CA ALA A 169 5.49 5.72 -14.58
C ALA A 169 5.18 4.63 -13.54
N PHE A 170 4.38 4.92 -12.51
CA PHE A 170 3.96 3.92 -11.54
C PHE A 170 3.07 2.85 -12.20
N ARG A 171 2.00 3.26 -12.89
CA ARG A 171 1.04 2.34 -13.52
C ARG A 171 1.63 1.57 -14.70
N GLY A 172 2.58 2.15 -15.42
CA GLY A 172 3.28 1.50 -16.52
C GLY A 172 4.48 0.67 -16.08
N ALA A 173 4.81 0.64 -14.78
CA ALA A 173 5.90 -0.18 -14.25
C ALA A 173 5.49 -1.63 -14.01
N ASP A 174 4.20 -1.99 -14.09
CA ASP A 174 3.71 -3.37 -13.88
C ASP A 174 4.27 -4.06 -12.60
N CYS A 175 4.42 -3.28 -11.53
CA CYS A 175 5.08 -3.66 -10.26
C CYS A 175 6.54 -4.17 -10.39
N GLU A 176 7.25 -3.87 -11.47
CA GLU A 176 8.63 -4.30 -11.67
C GLU A 176 9.56 -3.78 -10.56
N ALA A 177 10.27 -4.72 -9.92
CA ALA A 177 11.10 -4.41 -8.76
C ALA A 177 12.29 -3.50 -9.08
N ALA A 178 12.89 -3.64 -10.27
CA ALA A 178 13.98 -2.78 -10.72
C ALA A 178 13.53 -1.32 -10.89
N THR A 179 12.33 -1.10 -11.45
CA THR A 179 11.73 0.23 -11.58
C THR A 179 11.44 0.82 -10.20
N ALA A 180 10.89 0.01 -9.29
CA ALA A 180 10.60 0.41 -7.93
C ALA A 180 11.87 0.73 -7.11
N ASP A 181 12.95 -0.01 -7.30
CA ASP A 181 14.25 0.27 -6.66
C ASP A 181 14.85 1.60 -7.17
N GLY A 182 14.62 1.93 -8.44
CA GLY A 182 14.96 3.23 -9.02
C GLY A 182 14.26 4.43 -8.35
N TRP A 183 13.16 4.19 -7.63
CA TRP A 183 12.46 5.20 -6.85
C TRP A 183 12.98 5.35 -5.42
N GLY A 184 14.03 4.61 -5.03
CA GLY A 184 14.64 4.77 -3.71
C GLY A 184 13.78 4.25 -2.55
N LEU A 185 12.85 3.32 -2.79
CA LEU A 185 11.96 2.74 -1.76
C LEU A 185 12.72 2.07 -0.60
N ASN A 186 13.96 1.67 -0.82
CA ASN A 186 14.81 1.02 0.18
C ASN A 186 15.71 2.02 0.94
N THR A 187 15.57 3.33 0.70
CA THR A 187 16.41 4.37 1.30
C THR A 187 15.71 5.00 2.50
N ALA A 188 16.48 5.67 3.37
CA ALA A 188 15.92 6.41 4.51
C ALA A 188 15.05 7.61 4.10
N THR A 189 15.09 8.02 2.82
CA THR A 189 14.39 9.18 2.30
C THR A 189 13.47 8.72 1.18
N LEU A 190 12.27 8.27 1.56
CA LEU A 190 11.25 7.84 0.60
C LEU A 190 10.79 9.02 -0.27
N PRO A 191 10.44 8.79 -1.55
CA PRO A 191 9.73 9.77 -2.35
C PRO A 191 8.47 10.23 -1.61
N PRO A 192 8.17 11.53 -1.55
CA PRO A 192 7.02 12.03 -0.78
C PRO A 192 5.66 11.60 -1.36
N ASN A 193 5.64 10.99 -2.55
CA ASN A 193 4.45 10.56 -3.26
C ASN A 193 4.29 9.04 -3.38
N ILE A 194 5.17 8.26 -2.75
CA ILE A 194 5.01 6.81 -2.60
C ILE A 194 5.09 6.44 -1.13
N ASP A 195 4.12 5.67 -0.69
CA ASP A 195 4.16 5.03 0.61
C ASP A 195 4.48 3.55 0.44
N VAL A 196 5.13 2.97 1.46
CA VAL A 196 5.53 1.56 1.47
C VAL A 196 5.35 0.97 2.87
N VAL A 197 4.82 -0.25 2.89
CA VAL A 197 4.75 -1.11 4.07
C VAL A 197 5.72 -2.26 3.86
N PHE A 198 6.53 -2.55 4.88
CA PHE A 198 7.43 -3.68 4.90
C PHE A 198 6.95 -4.72 5.92
N ALA A 199 7.05 -5.99 5.56
CA ALA A 199 6.91 -7.12 6.46
C ALA A 199 8.02 -8.12 6.22
N SER A 200 8.26 -8.98 7.20
CA SER A 200 9.18 -10.10 7.07
C SER A 200 8.61 -11.30 7.79
N THR A 201 8.67 -12.46 7.14
CA THR A 201 8.36 -13.76 7.76
C THR A 201 9.52 -14.72 7.59
N VAL A 202 9.53 -15.78 8.39
CA VAL A 202 10.54 -16.84 8.34
C VAL A 202 9.83 -18.16 8.04
N VAL A 203 10.28 -18.82 7.00
CA VAL A 203 9.79 -20.12 6.57
C VAL A 203 10.88 -21.18 6.67
N THR A 204 10.48 -22.41 6.94
CA THR A 204 11.39 -23.56 7.03
C THR A 204 10.81 -24.73 6.24
N TRP A 205 11.69 -25.61 5.74
CA TRP A 205 11.22 -26.86 5.15
C TRP A 205 10.45 -27.67 6.19
N LEU A 206 9.38 -28.32 5.76
CA LEU A 206 8.57 -29.17 6.61
C LEU A 206 9.13 -30.59 6.59
N ARG A 207 9.58 -31.09 7.75
CA ARG A 207 9.88 -32.51 7.91
C ARG A 207 8.56 -33.27 8.08
N ARG A 208 8.13 -33.98 7.03
CA ARG A 208 7.09 -35.01 7.17
C ARG A 208 7.75 -36.23 7.80
N GLU A 209 7.37 -36.54 9.04
CA GLU A 209 7.73 -37.79 9.71
C GLU A 209 6.92 -38.97 9.16
#